data_AF-C7NZL0-F1
#
_entry.id   AF-C7NZL0-F1
#
_cell.length_a   1.000
_cell.length_b   1.000
_cell.length_c   1.000
_cell.angle_alpha   90.00
_cell.angle_beta   90.00
_cell.angle_gamma   90.00
#
_symmetry.space_group_name_H-M   'P 1'
#
loop_
_entity.id
_entity.type
_entity.pdbx_description
1 polymer ?
#
loop_
_entity_poly.entity_id
_entity_poly.type
_entity_poly.pdbx_seq_one_letter_code
_entity_poly.pdbx_strand_id
1 'polypeptide(L)'
;MSDTESGDDGEPAVVLDFLPHGKSEDDRPQYQKQPLAYAMGTEDFRLYEIVVGEETDVTFGDRIDVHSTDFDRVSVVEYDDLPSGAQSELDYAVEDLVEAEAGRFVDFYNEAQPITLRLHQLNLLPGIGKKLRNSILDERKRKPFESFEELEERVSGLHNPKEVLVERILEELSEDDLKYSRFVRREDQS
;
A
#
# COMPACT_ATOMS: atom_id res chain seq x y z
N MET A 1 12.02 34.74 3.69
CA MET A 1 10.62 34.27 3.66
C MET A 1 10.72 32.81 3.25
N SER A 2 11.32 31.93 4.07
CA SER A 2 11.00 31.54 5.45
C SER A 2 9.63 30.90 5.52
N ASP A 3 9.61 29.61 5.22
CA ASP A 3 8.81 28.54 5.83
C ASP A 3 9.61 27.26 5.54
N THR A 4 10.73 27.05 6.23
CA THR A 4 10.88 25.99 7.24
C THR A 4 10.07 24.74 6.91
N GLU A 5 10.73 23.83 6.21
CA GLU A 5 10.48 22.39 6.26
C GLU A 5 10.40 21.98 7.73
N SER A 6 9.20 21.61 8.19
CA SER A 6 9.04 20.78 9.37
C SER A 6 8.68 19.40 8.84
N GLY A 7 9.69 18.56 8.68
CA GLY A 7 9.51 17.12 8.56
C GLY A 7 8.83 16.66 9.83
N ASP A 8 7.55 16.35 9.70
CA ASP A 8 6.90 15.40 10.57
C ASP A 8 7.32 14.04 9.98
N ASP A 9 8.35 13.42 10.55
CA ASP A 9 8.79 12.05 10.23
C ASP A 9 7.73 11.05 10.74
N GLY A 10 6.45 11.31 10.48
CA GLY A 10 5.34 10.42 10.78
C GLY A 10 5.26 9.35 9.71
N GLU A 11 4.90 8.14 10.10
CA GLU A 11 4.65 7.03 9.17
C GLU A 11 3.14 6.74 9.23
N PRO A 12 2.35 7.42 8.37
CA PRO A 12 0.89 7.37 8.45
C PRO A 12 0.37 6.02 7.96
N ALA A 13 -0.47 5.40 8.77
CA ALA A 13 -1.09 4.10 8.47
C ALA A 13 -2.61 4.13 8.70
N VAL A 14 -3.32 3.25 8.00
CA VAL A 14 -4.74 2.98 8.20
C VAL A 14 -4.94 1.67 8.94
N VAL A 15 -5.79 1.67 9.96
CA VAL A 15 -6.09 0.47 10.76
C VAL A 15 -6.98 -0.49 9.97
N LEU A 16 -6.51 -1.73 9.80
CA LEU A 16 -7.17 -2.84 9.13
C LEU A 16 -8.05 -3.67 10.07
N ASP A 17 -7.60 -3.89 11.30
CA ASP A 17 -8.34 -4.68 12.29
C ASP A 17 -7.88 -4.33 13.71
N PHE A 18 -8.76 -4.54 14.69
CA PHE A 18 -8.46 -4.35 16.11
C PHE A 18 -8.93 -5.55 16.94
N LEU A 19 -7.98 -6.16 17.63
CA LEU A 19 -8.17 -7.33 18.49
C LEU A 19 -8.01 -6.90 19.97
N PRO A 20 -9.10 -6.51 20.66
CA PRO A 20 -9.03 -5.99 22.04
C PRO A 20 -8.56 -7.02 23.07
N HIS A 21 -8.54 -8.30 22.71
CA HIS A 21 -8.10 -9.41 23.56
C HIS A 21 -6.92 -10.18 22.96
N GLY A 22 -6.21 -9.57 21.99
CA GLY A 22 -5.10 -10.20 21.26
C GLY A 22 -5.54 -11.35 20.35
N LYS A 23 -4.57 -12.12 19.83
CA LYS A 23 -4.82 -13.23 18.91
C LYS A 23 -5.64 -14.35 19.58
N SER A 24 -6.60 -14.90 18.84
CA SER A 24 -7.41 -16.04 19.28
C SER A 24 -6.56 -17.29 19.52
N GLU A 25 -5.49 -17.48 18.74
CA GLU A 25 -4.55 -18.60 18.81
C GLU A 25 -3.49 -18.43 19.93
N ASP A 26 -3.48 -17.30 20.63
CA ASP A 26 -2.61 -17.10 21.77
C ASP A 26 -3.11 -17.94 22.97
N ASP A 27 -2.39 -18.98 23.35
CA ASP A 27 -2.77 -19.87 24.45
C ASP A 27 -2.52 -19.25 25.84
N ARG A 28 -1.95 -18.04 25.92
CA ARG A 28 -1.74 -17.35 27.20
C ARG A 28 -3.07 -16.98 27.87
N PRO A 29 -3.13 -16.93 29.21
CA PRO A 29 -4.30 -16.45 29.92
C PRO A 29 -4.73 -15.04 29.47
N GLN A 30 -6.04 -14.76 29.43
CA GLN A 30 -6.59 -13.49 28.90
C GLN A 30 -5.96 -12.23 29.52
N TYR A 31 -5.61 -12.27 30.81
CA TYR A 31 -4.96 -11.15 31.52
C TYR A 31 -3.50 -10.89 31.10
N GLN A 32 -2.91 -11.76 30.29
CA GLN A 32 -1.56 -11.61 29.71
C GLN A 32 -1.60 -11.26 28.23
N LYS A 33 -2.78 -11.29 27.61
CA LYS A 33 -2.97 -10.91 26.21
C LYS A 33 -3.07 -9.40 26.12
N GLN A 34 -2.31 -8.81 25.21
CA GLN A 34 -2.34 -7.37 24.96
C GLN A 34 -3.28 -7.07 23.80
N PRO A 35 -3.97 -5.91 23.80
CA PRO A 35 -4.71 -5.43 22.64
C PRO A 35 -3.77 -5.27 21.44
N LEU A 36 -4.22 -5.72 20.27
CA LEU A 36 -3.46 -5.61 19.02
C LEU A 36 -4.27 -4.85 17.98
N ALA A 37 -3.62 -3.98 17.23
CA ALA A 37 -4.14 -3.43 15.99
C ALA A 37 -3.26 -3.89 14.82
N TYR A 38 -3.89 -4.13 13.66
CA TYR A 38 -3.20 -4.30 12.39
C TYR A 38 -3.40 -3.07 11.54
N ALA A 39 -2.36 -2.59 10.88
CA ALA A 39 -2.43 -1.40 10.06
C ALA A 39 -1.60 -1.51 8.78
N MET A 40 -1.95 -0.72 7.77
CA MET A 40 -1.23 -0.58 6.51
C MET A 40 -0.71 0.84 6.35
N GLY A 41 0.59 0.99 6.15
CA GLY A 41 1.22 2.26 5.79
C GLY A 41 0.64 2.81 4.50
N THR A 42 0.28 4.09 4.51
CA THR A 42 -0.36 4.73 3.35
C THR A 42 0.63 5.19 2.29
N GLU A 43 1.93 5.27 2.62
CA GLU A 43 2.98 5.70 1.68
C GLU A 43 3.62 4.52 0.94
N ASP A 44 3.97 3.45 1.65
CA ASP A 44 4.73 2.32 1.12
C ASP A 44 4.05 0.95 1.32
N PHE A 45 2.77 0.95 1.71
CA PHE A 45 1.95 -0.24 1.94
C PHE A 45 2.50 -1.21 3.00
N ARG A 46 3.51 -0.82 3.80
CA ARG A 46 4.06 -1.71 4.82
C ARG A 46 2.98 -2.10 5.83
N LEU A 47 2.99 -3.37 6.25
CA LEU A 47 2.04 -3.91 7.21
C LEU A 47 2.63 -3.88 8.63
N TYR A 48 1.80 -3.52 9.60
CA TYR A 48 2.21 -3.35 10.99
C TYR A 48 1.30 -4.15 11.94
N GLU A 49 1.92 -4.81 12.92
CA GLU A 49 1.28 -5.29 14.15
C GLU A 49 1.63 -4.33 15.29
N ILE A 50 0.61 -3.73 15.89
CA ILE A 50 0.73 -2.67 16.89
C ILE A 50 0.14 -3.16 18.20
N VAL A 51 0.94 -3.14 19.26
CA VAL A 51 0.46 -3.35 20.63
C VAL A 51 -0.06 -2.02 21.14
N VAL A 52 -1.36 -1.97 21.38
CA VAL A 52 -2.08 -0.77 21.79
C VAL A 52 -2.15 -0.73 23.32
N GLY A 53 -1.80 0.42 23.91
CA GLY A 53 -1.90 0.62 25.36
C GLY A 53 -3.35 0.52 25.85
N GLU A 54 -3.55 0.16 27.13
CA GLU A 54 -4.88 -0.13 27.70
C GLU A 54 -5.88 1.04 27.64
N GLU A 55 -5.40 2.29 27.44
CA GLU A 55 -6.22 3.51 27.40
C GLU A 55 -6.40 4.08 25.98
N THR A 56 -5.84 3.45 24.96
CA THR A 56 -5.86 3.97 23.58
C THR A 56 -7.03 3.35 22.80
N ASP A 57 -8.00 4.18 22.44
CA ASP A 57 -9.11 3.78 21.56
C ASP A 57 -8.66 3.75 20.09
N VAL A 58 -8.65 2.56 19.49
CA VAL A 58 -8.32 2.35 18.07
C VAL A 58 -9.47 1.62 17.39
N THR A 59 -9.94 2.16 16.27
CA THR A 59 -11.01 1.59 15.45
C THR A 59 -10.52 1.28 14.04
N PHE A 60 -11.17 0.31 13.41
CA PHE A 60 -11.03 0.07 11.98
C PHE A 60 -11.21 1.37 11.16
N GLY A 61 -10.33 1.57 10.17
CA GLY A 61 -10.34 2.73 9.28
C GLY A 61 -9.72 4.00 9.89
N ASP A 62 -9.33 3.98 11.16
CA ASP A 62 -8.63 5.12 11.77
C ASP A 62 -7.28 5.33 11.08
N ARG A 63 -6.92 6.62 10.92
CA ARG A 63 -5.57 7.01 10.50
C ARG A 63 -4.72 7.25 11.74
N ILE A 64 -3.60 6.55 11.80
CA ILE A 64 -2.65 6.60 12.90
C ILE A 64 -1.25 6.94 12.37
N ASP A 65 -0.38 7.41 13.25
CA ASP A 65 1.06 7.49 12.99
C ASP A 65 1.75 6.35 13.76
N VAL A 66 2.38 5.42 13.05
CA VAL A 66 3.01 4.25 13.69
C VAL A 66 4.22 4.63 14.56
N HIS A 67 4.72 5.86 14.48
CA HIS A 67 5.73 6.40 15.38
C HIS A 67 5.16 7.11 16.62
N SER A 68 3.84 7.09 16.80
CA SER A 68 3.19 7.63 18.00
C SER A 68 3.71 6.95 19.28
N THR A 69 3.87 7.75 20.33
CA THR A 69 4.25 7.28 21.67
C THR A 69 3.12 6.57 22.42
N ASP A 70 1.90 6.58 21.85
CA ASP A 70 0.71 5.94 22.45
C ASP A 70 0.70 4.41 22.24
N PHE A 71 1.65 3.88 21.48
CA PHE A 71 1.80 2.46 21.19
C PHE A 71 2.94 1.84 22.00
N ASP A 72 2.66 0.72 22.66
CA ASP A 72 3.64 0.02 23.48
C ASP A 72 4.74 -0.65 22.62
N ARG A 73 4.35 -1.12 21.43
CA ARG A 73 5.25 -1.77 20.48
C ARG A 73 4.66 -1.75 19.08
N VAL A 74 5.49 -1.47 18.09
CA VAL A 74 5.16 -1.61 16.67
C VAL A 74 6.15 -2.59 16.04
N SER A 75 5.63 -3.57 15.30
CA SER A 75 6.43 -4.54 14.55
C SER A 75 5.96 -4.58 13.10
N VAL A 76 6.89 -4.68 12.16
CA VAL A 76 6.56 -4.97 10.76
C VAL A 76 6.18 -6.45 10.65
N VAL A 77 5.16 -6.76 9.87
CA VAL A 77 4.68 -8.12 9.63
C VAL A 77 4.50 -8.39 8.14
N GLU A 78 4.48 -9.67 7.76
CA GLU A 78 4.21 -10.09 6.38
C GLU A 78 2.70 -10.31 6.17
N TYR A 79 2.27 -10.42 4.92
CA TYR A 79 0.85 -10.64 4.58
C TYR A 79 0.28 -11.89 5.25
N ASP A 80 1.07 -12.96 5.33
CA ASP A 80 0.69 -14.24 5.95
C ASP A 80 0.55 -14.18 7.48
N ASP A 81 1.10 -13.15 8.13
CA ASP A 81 0.95 -12.93 9.58
C ASP A 81 -0.35 -12.20 9.94
N LEU A 82 -1.04 -11.63 8.96
CA LEU A 82 -2.29 -10.92 9.17
C LEU A 82 -3.43 -11.90 9.53
N PRO A 83 -4.30 -11.55 10.50
CA PRO A 83 -5.52 -12.31 10.71
C PRO A 83 -6.44 -12.20 9.48
N SER A 84 -7.31 -13.20 9.28
CA SER A 84 -8.23 -13.23 8.13
C SER A 84 -9.14 -11.99 8.03
N GLY A 85 -9.48 -11.38 9.17
CA GLY A 85 -10.18 -10.09 9.23
C GLY A 85 -9.37 -8.99 8.55
N ALA A 86 -8.16 -8.73 9.06
CA ALA A 86 -7.24 -7.76 8.47
C ALA A 86 -6.90 -8.02 6.99
N GLN A 87 -6.74 -9.28 6.56
CA GLN A 87 -6.51 -9.60 5.14
C GLN A 87 -7.70 -9.19 4.27
N SER A 88 -8.93 -9.43 4.72
CA SER A 88 -10.13 -9.03 3.96
C SER A 88 -10.25 -7.51 3.89
N GLU A 89 -9.93 -6.82 4.99
CA GLU A 89 -9.96 -5.36 5.06
C GLU A 89 -8.82 -4.69 4.28
N LEU A 90 -7.67 -5.37 4.13
CA LEU A 90 -6.52 -4.90 3.36
C LEU A 90 -6.89 -4.64 1.89
N ASP A 91 -7.62 -5.56 1.27
CA ASP A 91 -8.05 -5.44 -0.13
C ASP A 91 -8.86 -4.15 -0.35
N TYR A 92 -9.82 -3.86 0.55
CA TYR A 92 -10.62 -2.64 0.52
C TYR A 92 -9.77 -1.40 0.82
N ALA A 93 -8.88 -1.46 1.81
CA ALA A 93 -8.03 -0.34 2.19
C ALA A 93 -7.07 0.07 1.06
N VAL A 94 -6.53 -0.89 0.31
CA VAL A 94 -5.69 -0.61 -0.87
C VAL A 94 -6.52 0.06 -1.96
N GLU A 95 -7.72 -0.43 -2.27
CA GLU A 95 -8.59 0.19 -3.28
C GLU A 95 -8.96 1.63 -2.91
N ASP A 96 -9.41 1.84 -1.67
CA ASP A 96 -9.80 3.14 -1.14
C ASP A 96 -8.63 4.13 -1.17
N LEU A 97 -7.42 3.67 -0.82
CA LEU A 97 -6.22 4.50 -0.86
C LEU A 97 -5.83 4.88 -2.29
N VAL A 98 -5.90 3.94 -3.24
CA VAL A 98 -5.62 4.22 -4.66
C VAL A 98 -6.62 5.22 -5.23
N GLU A 99 -7.88 5.14 -4.84
CA GLU A 99 -8.91 6.09 -5.25
C GLU A 99 -8.73 7.47 -4.61
N ALA A 100 -8.53 7.52 -3.29
CA ALA A 100 -8.33 8.76 -2.55
C ALA A 100 -7.09 9.52 -3.00
N GLU A 101 -6.04 8.80 -3.42
CA GLU A 101 -4.78 9.36 -3.90
C GLU A 101 -4.56 9.13 -5.40
N ALA A 102 -5.63 9.17 -6.20
CA ALA A 102 -5.58 8.89 -7.64
C ALA A 102 -4.45 9.61 -8.37
N GLY A 103 -4.14 10.87 -8.02
CA GLY A 103 -3.02 11.62 -8.60
C GLY A 103 -1.68 10.89 -8.47
N ARG A 104 -1.35 10.40 -7.27
CA ARG A 104 -0.10 9.63 -6.99
C ARG A 104 0.03 8.40 -7.87
N PHE A 105 -1.08 7.73 -8.11
CA PHE A 105 -1.13 6.47 -8.87
C PHE A 105 -1.23 6.68 -10.38
N VAL A 106 -1.86 7.75 -10.83
CA VAL A 106 -1.79 8.21 -12.22
C VAL A 106 -0.35 8.63 -12.56
N ASP A 107 0.35 9.25 -11.62
CA ASP A 107 1.75 9.63 -11.79
C ASP A 107 2.67 8.42 -11.99
N PHE A 108 2.35 7.25 -11.43
CA PHE A 108 3.06 6.02 -11.78
C PHE A 108 3.01 5.74 -13.30
N TYR A 109 1.86 5.90 -13.95
CA TYR A 109 1.78 5.74 -15.41
C TYR A 109 2.58 6.80 -16.18
N ASN A 110 2.56 8.05 -15.69
CA ASN A 110 3.29 9.17 -16.28
C ASN A 110 4.81 9.01 -16.15
N GLU A 111 5.27 8.51 -15.01
CA GLU A 111 6.67 8.56 -14.60
C GLU A 111 7.39 7.22 -14.68
N ALA A 112 6.66 6.10 -14.85
CA ALA A 112 7.25 4.76 -14.89
C ALA A 112 8.44 4.69 -15.86
N GLN A 113 9.54 4.07 -15.42
CA GLN A 113 10.82 4.03 -16.11
C GLN A 113 11.20 2.61 -16.59
N PRO A 114 12.16 2.51 -17.54
CA PRO A 114 12.85 1.25 -17.84
C PRO A 114 13.59 0.71 -16.61
N ILE A 115 13.40 -0.57 -16.30
CA ILE A 115 14.17 -1.29 -15.27
C ILE A 115 15.46 -1.85 -15.89
N THR A 116 15.35 -2.40 -17.10
CA THR A 116 16.48 -2.88 -17.90
C THR A 116 16.26 -2.53 -19.37
N LEU A 117 17.21 -2.88 -20.24
CA LEU A 117 17.06 -2.72 -21.69
C LEU A 117 15.84 -3.46 -22.28
N ARG A 118 15.31 -4.47 -21.58
CA ARG A 118 14.19 -5.31 -22.05
C ARG A 118 12.95 -5.27 -21.15
N LEU A 119 13.06 -4.67 -19.96
CA LEU A 119 11.99 -4.62 -18.96
C LEU A 119 11.73 -3.18 -18.52
N HIS A 120 10.46 -2.84 -18.36
CA HIS A 120 9.97 -1.52 -17.96
C HIS A 120 8.99 -1.69 -16.81
N GLN A 121 8.92 -0.73 -15.89
CA GLN A 121 8.04 -0.75 -14.71
C GLN A 121 6.57 -1.02 -15.08
N LEU A 122 6.05 -0.37 -16.11
CA LEU A 122 4.71 -0.67 -16.65
C LEU A 122 4.46 -2.15 -17.02
N ASN A 123 5.47 -2.98 -17.32
CA ASN A 123 5.22 -4.42 -17.58
C ASN A 123 5.11 -5.23 -16.28
N LEU A 124 5.36 -4.63 -15.11
CA LEU A 124 5.09 -5.27 -13.83
C LEU A 124 3.59 -5.29 -13.55
N LEU A 125 2.83 -4.37 -14.17
CA LEU A 125 1.40 -4.32 -14.02
C LEU A 125 0.70 -5.50 -14.73
N PRO A 126 -0.21 -6.22 -14.05
CA PRO A 126 -1.01 -7.28 -14.64
C PRO A 126 -1.67 -6.86 -15.96
N GLY A 127 -1.60 -7.74 -16.96
CA GLY A 127 -2.18 -7.48 -18.28
C GLY A 127 -1.42 -6.50 -19.19
N ILE A 128 -0.44 -5.73 -18.69
CA ILE A 128 0.29 -4.73 -19.49
C ILE A 128 1.50 -5.35 -20.21
N GLY A 129 1.23 -5.92 -21.38
CA GLY A 129 2.28 -6.40 -22.29
C GLY A 129 2.96 -5.29 -23.11
N LYS A 130 3.91 -5.69 -23.98
CA LYS A 130 4.67 -4.80 -24.87
C LYS A 130 3.81 -3.79 -25.66
N LYS A 131 2.64 -4.22 -26.15
CA LYS A 131 1.73 -3.38 -26.95
C LYS A 131 1.15 -2.25 -26.10
N LEU A 132 0.50 -2.59 -24.98
CA LEU A 132 -0.11 -1.60 -24.09
C LEU A 132 0.93 -0.67 -23.49
N ARG A 133 2.05 -1.20 -23.00
CA ARG A 133 3.17 -0.38 -22.53
C ARG A 133 3.57 0.68 -23.55
N ASN A 134 3.82 0.28 -24.80
CA ASN A 134 4.24 1.22 -25.83
C ASN A 134 3.16 2.27 -26.11
N SER A 135 1.88 1.89 -26.12
CA SER A 135 0.77 2.83 -26.25
C SER A 135 0.75 3.86 -25.10
N ILE A 136 0.88 3.42 -23.84
CA ILE A 136 0.95 4.32 -22.66
C ILE A 136 2.11 5.30 -22.80
N LEU A 137 3.31 4.79 -23.17
CA LEU A 137 4.50 5.62 -23.34
C LEU A 137 4.36 6.65 -24.46
N ASP A 138 3.67 6.32 -25.55
CA ASP A 138 3.49 7.23 -26.67
C ASP A 138 2.40 8.27 -26.38
N GLU A 139 1.33 7.91 -25.67
CA GLU A 139 0.31 8.85 -25.24
C GLU A 139 0.84 9.84 -24.20
N ARG A 140 1.55 9.38 -23.16
CA ARG A 140 2.09 10.29 -22.12
C ARG A 140 3.12 11.30 -22.65
N LYS A 141 3.84 10.97 -23.72
CA LYS A 141 4.76 11.90 -24.40
C LYS A 141 4.04 13.08 -25.05
N ARG A 142 2.78 12.90 -25.47
CA ARG A 142 1.98 13.97 -26.06
C ARG A 142 1.44 14.90 -24.99
N LYS A 143 0.91 14.31 -23.92
CA LYS A 143 0.40 14.98 -22.72
C LYS A 143 0.41 13.97 -21.57
N PRO A 144 0.92 14.31 -20.37
CA PRO A 144 0.68 13.49 -19.17
C PRO A 144 -0.81 13.20 -18.97
N PHE A 145 -1.12 12.09 -18.33
CA PHE A 145 -2.49 11.76 -17.91
C PHE A 145 -2.82 12.52 -16.63
N GLU A 146 -4.04 13.01 -16.51
CA GLU A 146 -4.54 13.72 -15.33
C GLU A 146 -5.47 12.86 -14.47
N SER A 147 -5.99 11.74 -15.02
CA SER A 147 -6.86 10.81 -14.29
C SER A 147 -6.83 9.39 -14.86
N PHE A 148 -7.43 8.45 -14.12
CA PHE A 148 -7.62 7.06 -14.58
C PHE A 148 -8.58 6.96 -15.78
N GLU A 149 -9.61 7.81 -15.83
CA GLU A 149 -10.53 7.87 -16.96
C GLU A 149 -9.80 8.34 -18.22
N GLU A 150 -8.94 9.36 -18.11
CA GLU A 150 -8.15 9.85 -19.24
C GLU A 150 -7.18 8.77 -19.77
N LEU A 151 -6.62 7.94 -18.88
CA LEU A 151 -5.82 6.77 -19.25
C LEU A 151 -6.62 5.77 -20.09
N GLU A 152 -7.80 5.38 -19.62
CA GLU A 152 -8.67 4.43 -20.32
C GLU A 152 -9.18 4.96 -21.67
N GLU A 153 -9.55 6.24 -21.73
CA GLU A 153 -10.02 6.89 -22.95
C GLU A 153 -8.93 6.98 -24.04
N ARG A 154 -7.68 7.29 -23.64
CA ARG A 154 -6.58 7.55 -24.59
C ARG A 154 -5.81 6.27 -24.96
N VAL A 155 -5.73 5.29 -24.06
CA VAL A 155 -4.95 4.07 -24.28
C VAL A 155 -5.88 2.92 -24.64
N SER A 156 -6.12 2.74 -25.94
CA SER A 156 -6.97 1.65 -26.44
C SER A 156 -6.52 0.27 -25.92
N GLY A 157 -7.43 -0.40 -25.22
CA GLY A 157 -7.26 -1.73 -24.66
C GLY A 157 -6.67 -1.77 -23.24
N LEU A 158 -6.39 -0.61 -22.64
CA LEU A 158 -6.17 -0.51 -21.19
C LEU A 158 -7.55 -0.33 -20.54
N HIS A 159 -7.99 -1.36 -19.82
CA HIS A 159 -9.24 -1.35 -19.07
C HIS A 159 -8.92 -1.32 -17.58
N ASN A 160 -9.73 -0.60 -16.81
CA ASN A 160 -9.63 -0.50 -15.35
C ASN A 160 -8.20 -0.21 -14.85
N PRO A 161 -7.54 0.89 -15.26
CA PRO A 161 -6.17 1.19 -14.84
C PRO A 161 -6.01 1.30 -13.32
N LYS A 162 -7.06 1.71 -12.59
CA LYS A 162 -7.11 1.68 -11.12
C LYS A 162 -6.94 0.25 -10.58
N GLU A 163 -7.76 -0.67 -11.07
CA GLU A 163 -7.80 -2.08 -10.62
C GLU A 163 -6.48 -2.79 -10.91
N VAL A 164 -5.88 -2.54 -12.06
CA VAL A 164 -4.55 -3.08 -12.42
C VAL A 164 -3.47 -2.68 -11.41
N LEU A 165 -3.54 -1.47 -10.85
CA LEU A 165 -2.63 -1.05 -9.79
C LEU A 165 -2.93 -1.73 -8.44
N VAL A 166 -4.21 -1.81 -8.08
CA VAL A 166 -4.65 -2.50 -6.85
C VAL A 166 -4.18 -3.96 -6.87
N GLU A 167 -4.44 -4.68 -7.97
CA GLU A 167 -3.96 -6.06 -8.16
C GLU A 167 -2.45 -6.16 -7.99
N ARG A 168 -1.69 -5.22 -8.57
CA ARG A 168 -0.23 -5.23 -8.45
C ARG A 168 0.24 -4.97 -7.03
N ILE A 169 -0.41 -4.06 -6.31
CA ILE A 169 -0.05 -3.75 -4.91
C ILE A 169 -0.30 -4.97 -4.03
N LEU A 170 -1.46 -5.63 -4.19
CA LEU A 170 -1.81 -6.85 -3.45
C LEU A 170 -0.87 -8.01 -3.79
N GLU A 171 -0.47 -8.16 -5.06
CA GLU A 171 0.57 -9.11 -5.48
C GLU A 171 1.90 -8.79 -4.78
N GLU A 172 2.30 -7.51 -4.72
CA GLU A 172 3.51 -7.10 -4.02
C GLU A 172 3.47 -7.31 -2.50
N LEU A 173 2.28 -7.25 -1.88
CA LEU A 173 2.09 -7.53 -0.46
C LEU A 173 2.16 -9.03 -0.15
N SER A 174 1.54 -9.85 -0.99
CA SER A 174 1.38 -11.29 -0.74
C SER A 174 2.51 -12.17 -1.30
N GLU A 175 3.26 -11.72 -2.31
CA GLU A 175 4.34 -12.49 -2.91
C GLU A 175 5.73 -11.98 -2.49
N ASP A 176 6.46 -12.78 -1.70
CA ASP A 176 7.77 -12.40 -1.16
C ASP A 176 8.95 -12.59 -2.13
N ASP A 177 8.78 -13.36 -3.20
CA ASP A 177 9.83 -13.70 -4.17
C ASP A 177 9.81 -12.84 -5.44
N LEU A 178 8.98 -11.78 -5.46
CA LEU A 178 8.97 -10.82 -6.56
C LEU A 178 10.33 -10.13 -6.71
N LYS A 179 10.96 -10.39 -7.85
CA LYS A 179 12.26 -9.81 -8.18
C LYS A 179 12.27 -8.28 -8.22
N TYR A 180 11.13 -7.67 -8.54
CA TYR A 180 10.98 -6.23 -8.59
C TYR A 180 9.67 -5.87 -7.88
N SER A 181 9.75 -4.94 -6.95
CA SER A 181 8.62 -4.27 -6.33
C SER A 181 8.70 -2.77 -6.62
N ARG A 182 7.57 -2.08 -6.63
CA ARG A 182 7.54 -0.63 -6.81
C ARG A 182 6.79 0.09 -5.71
N PHE A 183 5.75 -0.53 -5.19
CA PHE A 183 4.84 0.06 -4.21
C PHE A 183 5.21 -0.36 -2.81
N VAL A 184 5.43 -1.66 -2.60
CA VAL A 184 5.68 -2.22 -1.26
C VAL A 184 7.17 -2.22 -0.94
N ARG A 185 7.57 -1.54 0.13
CA ARG A 185 8.98 -1.46 0.54
C ARG A 185 9.31 -2.49 1.63
N ARG A 186 9.97 -3.58 1.23
CA ARG A 186 10.60 -4.56 2.14
C ARG A 186 12.03 -4.15 2.52
N GLU A 187 12.45 -4.43 3.76
CA GLU A 187 13.75 -4.00 4.32
C GLU A 187 14.96 -4.53 3.51
N ASP A 188 14.80 -5.63 2.77
CA ASP A 188 15.86 -6.27 1.96
C ASP A 188 16.20 -5.55 0.63
N GLN A 189 15.56 -4.42 0.31
CA GLN A 189 15.77 -3.66 -0.94
C GLN A 189 16.55 -2.35 -0.76
N SER A 190 17.57 -2.34 0.12
CA SER A 190 18.49 -1.19 0.33
C SER A 190 19.78 -1.28 -0.48
#